data_AF-A0A7X2LWM5-F1
#
_entry.id   AF-A0A7X2LWM5-F1
#
_cell.length_a   1.000
_cell.length_b   1.000
_cell.length_c   1.000
_cell.angle_alpha   90.00
_cell.angle_beta   90.00
_cell.angle_gamma   90.00
#
_symmetry.space_group_name_H-M   'P 1'
#
loop_
_entity.id
_entity.type
_entity.pdbx_description
1 polymer ?
#
loop_
_entity_poly.entity_id
_entity_poly.type
_entity_poly.pdbx_seq_one_letter_code
_entity_poly.pdbx_strand_id
1 'polypeptide(L)' 'MYYVVIDIGCSDCGESSNVVGIFTDEELAREALKNYKIQHNLDKYGYDHEFEIYKIQKLDTIQHNGLENLIYTSSEGE' A
#
# COMPACT_ATOMS: atom_id res chain seq x y z
N MET A 1 -15.11 -6.96 4.56
CA MET A 1 -13.97 -6.79 3.63
C MET A 1 -12.98 -5.88 4.32
N TYR A 2 -11.68 -6.15 4.14
CA TYR A 2 -10.62 -5.35 4.70
C TYR A 2 -9.68 -4.91 3.58
N TYR A 3 -9.08 -3.74 3.74
CA TYR A 3 -8.18 -3.11 2.80
C TYR A 3 -6.86 -2.86 3.50
N VAL A 4 -5.82 -3.56 3.08
CA VAL A 4 -4.47 -3.47 3.65
C VAL A 4 -3.66 -2.56 2.76
N VAL A 5 -3.21 -1.43 3.30
CA VAL A 5 -2.36 -0.47 2.60
C VAL A 5 -0.92 -0.76 2.99
N ILE A 6 -0.08 -1.02 1.99
CA ILE A 6 1.33 -1.36 2.16
C ILE A 6 2.19 -0.33 1.42
N ASP A 7 3.19 0.17 2.13
CA ASP A 7 4.36 0.82 1.57
C ASP A 7 5.39 -0.29 1.39
N ILE A 8 5.66 -0.69 0.15
CA ILE A 8 6.64 -1.74 -0.14
C ILE A 8 8.06 -1.26 0.18
N GLY A 9 8.24 0.05 0.35
CA GLY A 9 9.51 0.71 0.55
C GLY A 9 10.13 1.10 -0.77
N CYS A 10 11.40 1.52 -0.71
CA CYS A 10 12.15 1.94 -1.87
C CYS A 10 13.45 1.13 -1.97
N SER A 11 13.53 0.35 -3.06
CA SER A 11 14.63 -0.57 -3.32
C SER A 11 15.99 0.13 -3.42
N ASP A 12 15.99 1.39 -3.88
CA ASP A 12 17.22 2.16 -4.12
C ASP A 12 17.76 2.85 -2.87
N CYS A 13 16.89 3.16 -1.91
CA CYS A 13 17.25 3.87 -0.67
C CYS A 13 17.33 2.94 0.55
N GLY A 14 16.91 1.68 0.40
CA GLY A 14 17.00 0.67 1.46
C GLY A 14 15.94 0.80 2.53
N GLU A 15 14.85 1.53 2.26
CA GLU A 15 13.71 1.61 3.18
C GLU A 15 12.89 0.32 3.13
N SER A 16 12.62 -0.23 4.33
CA SER A 16 11.89 -1.48 4.49
C SER A 16 10.39 -1.31 4.27
N SER A 17 9.73 -2.37 3.83
CA SER A 17 8.27 -2.39 3.72
C SER A 17 7.57 -2.13 5.05
N ASN A 18 6.44 -1.43 4.99
CA ASN A 18 5.64 -1.05 6.14
C ASN A 18 4.14 -1.23 5.86
N VAL A 19 3.39 -1.66 6.88
CA VAL A 19 1.92 -1.65 6.84
C VAL A 19 1.45 -0.27 7.25
N VAL A 20 0.96 0.50 6.30
CA VAL A 20 0.42 1.85 6.54
C VAL A 20 -0.87 1.78 7.35
N GLY A 21 -1.72 0.79 7.06
CA GLY A 21 -2.93 0.54 7.83
C GLY A 21 -3.83 -0.55 7.27
N ILE A 22 -4.83 -0.93 8.07
CA ILE A 22 -5.88 -1.88 7.70
C ILE A 22 -7.23 -1.20 7.92
N PHE A 23 -8.04 -1.13 6.87
CA PHE A 23 -9.30 -0.41 6.86
C PHE A 23 -10.46 -1.32 6.51
N THR A 24 -11.67 -0.96 6.94
CA THR A 24 -12.92 -1.66 6.55
C THR A 24 -13.62 -1.00 5.36
N ASP A 25 -13.11 0.15 4.91
CA ASP A 25 -13.64 0.97 3.82
C ASP A 25 -12.53 1.25 2.79
N GLU A 26 -12.86 1.18 1.50
CA GLU A 26 -11.88 1.33 0.43
C GLU A 26 -11.47 2.79 0.23
N GLU A 27 -12.41 3.73 0.35
CA GLU A 27 -12.13 5.16 0.18
C GLU A 27 -11.18 5.63 1.29
N LEU A 28 -11.43 5.22 2.53
CA LEU A 28 -10.53 5.50 3.65
C LEU A 28 -9.13 4.92 3.45
N ALA A 29 -9.01 3.72 2.86
CA ALA A 29 -7.70 3.14 2.54
C ALA A 29 -6.95 3.98 1.49
N ARG A 30 -7.65 4.42 0.45
CA ARG A 30 -7.08 5.28 -0.60
C ARG A 30 -6.69 6.66 -0.08
N GLU A 31 -7.49 7.24 0.80
CA GLU A 31 -7.18 8.51 1.46
C GLU A 31 -5.99 8.38 2.41
N ALA A 32 -5.92 7.30 3.20
CA ALA A 32 -4.79 7.04 4.09
C ALA A 32 -3.47 6.95 3.31
N LEU A 33 -3.45 6.26 2.16
CA LEU A 33 -2.29 6.22 1.28
C LEU A 33 -1.85 7.62 0.83
N LYS A 34 -2.78 8.44 0.34
CA LYS A 34 -2.48 9.82 -0.08
C LYS A 34 -1.92 10.65 1.07
N ASN A 35 -2.55 10.57 2.24
CA ASN A 35 -2.12 11.33 3.42
C ASN A 35 -0.74 10.87 3.91
N TYR A 36 -0.47 9.56 3.88
CA TYR A 36 0.82 8.99 4.24
C TYR A 36 1.93 9.51 3.31
N LYS A 37 1.74 9.47 1.99
CA LYS A 37 2.68 10.04 1.02
C LYS A 37 2.99 11.51 1.29
N ILE A 38 1.97 12.33 1.56
CA ILE A 38 2.10 13.76 1.85
C ILE A 38 2.87 13.98 3.16
N GLN A 39 2.47 13.30 4.24
CA GLN A 39 3.04 13.47 5.58
C GLN A 39 4.53 13.10 5.62
N HIS A 40 4.92 12.10 4.84
CA HIS A 40 6.28 11.57 4.80
C HIS A 40 7.11 12.10 3.62
N ASN A 41 6.55 13.00 2.78
CA ASN A 41 7.20 13.57 1.59
C ASN A 41 7.73 12.52 0.61
N LEU A 42 7.07 11.36 0.50
CA LEU A 42 7.58 10.21 -0.26
C LEU A 42 7.59 10.47 -1.77
N ASP A 43 6.69 11.31 -2.29
CA ASP A 43 6.66 11.68 -3.71
C ASP A 43 7.66 12.82 -4.07
N LYS A 44 8.27 13.49 -3.07
CA LYS A 44 9.02 14.74 -3.29
C LYS A 44 10.50 14.53 -3.65
N TYR A 45 11.08 13.41 -3.24
CA TYR A 45 12.51 13.17 -3.34
C TYR A 45 12.91 12.22 -4.48
N GLY A 46 11.96 11.82 -5.33
CA GLY A 46 12.24 10.89 -6.44
C GLY A 46 12.70 9.51 -5.97
N TYR A 47 12.40 9.15 -4.73
CA TYR A 47 12.53 7.78 -4.27
C TYR A 47 11.26 7.06 -4.72
N ASP A 48 11.41 6.11 -5.63
CA ASP A 48 10.31 5.27 -6.12
C ASP A 48 9.89 4.31 -5.01
N HIS A 49 9.17 4.84 -4.02
CA HIS A 49 8.40 4.02 -3.12
C HIS A 49 7.28 3.36 -3.90
N GLU A 50 7.22 2.05 -3.79
CA GLU A 50 6.10 1.27 -4.31
C GLU A 50 5.02 1.14 -3.24
N PHE A 51 3.77 1.30 -3.65
CA PHE A 51 2.62 1.22 -2.77
C PHE A 51 1.57 0.28 -3.34
N GLU A 52 0.98 -0.52 -2.46
CA GLU A 52 -0.05 -1.48 -2.83
C GLU A 52 -1.25 -1.38 -1.88
N ILE A 53 -2.44 -1.65 -2.41
CA ILE A 53 -3.63 -1.88 -1.60
C ILE A 53 -4.20 -3.26 -1.93
N TYR A 54 -4.27 -4.11 -0.91
CA TYR A 54 -4.87 -5.44 -1.00
C TYR A 54 -6.25 -5.47 -0.35
N LYS A 55 -7.22 -6.06 -1.05
CA LYS A 55 -8.56 -6.36 -0.55
C LYS A 55 -8.62 -7.80 -0.07
N ILE A 56 -8.84 -8.01 1.23
CA ILE A 56 -8.98 -9.34 1.83
C ILE A 56 -10.36 -9.55 2.45
N GLN A 57 -10.83 -10.80 2.48
CA GLN A 57 -12.16 -11.11 3.00
C GLN A 57 -12.20 -11.26 4.53
N LYS A 58 -11.12 -11.74 5.13
CA LYS A 58 -11.06 -12.15 6.54
C LYS A 58 -9.68 -11.86 7.13
N LEU A 59 -9.66 -11.47 8.41
CA LEU A 59 -8.45 -11.38 9.23
C LEU A 59 -8.00 -12.79 9.70
N ASP A 60 -6.80 -12.86 10.29
CA ASP A 60 -6.25 -14.07 10.89
C ASP A 60 -6.20 -15.28 9.93
N THR A 61 -5.92 -15.01 8.66
CA THR A 61 -5.91 -16.01 7.58
C THR A 61 -4.67 -15.81 6.71
N ILE A 62 -4.00 -16.90 6.34
CA ILE A 62 -2.88 -16.87 5.40
C ILE A 62 -3.44 -16.74 3.98
N GLN A 63 -3.00 -15.72 3.26
CA GLN A 63 -3.34 -15.49 1.85
C GLN A 63 -2.14 -15.88 0.99
N HIS A 64 -2.37 -16.59 -0.14
CA HIS A 64 -1.31 -16.99 -1.07
C HIS A 64 -1.46 -16.32 -2.45
N ASN A 65 -2.67 -15.98 -2.87
CA ASN A 65 -2.93 -15.37 -4.18
C ASN A 65 -2.92 -13.83 -4.08
N GLY A 66 -1.73 -13.24 -4.03
CA GLY A 66 -1.57 -11.78 -3.90
C GLY A 66 -2.28 -10.99 -5.01
N LEU A 67 -2.08 -11.38 -6.27
CA LEU A 67 -2.61 -10.66 -7.43
C LEU A 67 -4.14 -10.58 -7.48
N GLU A 68 -4.85 -11.61 -7.02
CA GLU A 68 -6.33 -11.62 -7.00
C GLU A 68 -6.90 -10.62 -5.97
N ASN A 69 -6.10 -10.28 -4.97
CA ASN A 69 -6.46 -9.36 -3.90
C ASN A 69 -5.95 -7.94 -4.17
N LEU A 70 -5.06 -7.73 -5.13
CA LEU A 70 -4.49 -6.43 -5.44
C LEU A 70 -5.53 -5.54 -6.14
N ILE A 71 -5.84 -4.39 -5.54
CA ILE A 71 -6.82 -3.41 -6.07
C ILE A 71 -6.19 -2.06 -6.42
N TYR A 72 -4.91 -1.89 -6.11
CA TYR A 72 -4.10 -0.74 -6.47
C TYR A 72 -2.63 -1.12 -6.34
N THR A 73 -1.84 -0.73 -7.34
CA THR A 73 -0.37 -0.66 -7.28
C THR A 73 0.08 0.67 -7.87
N SER A 74 1.11 1.28 -7.28
CA SER A 74 1.72 2.49 -7.84
C SER A 74 2.61 2.19 -9.06
N SER A 75 2.95 0.93 -9.33
CA SER A 75 3.83 0.51 -10.43
C SER A 75 3.13 0.47 -11.81
N GLU A 76 1.81 0.59 -11.88
CA GLU A 76 1.04 0.60 -13.16
C GLU A 76 1.00 1.99 -13.85
N GLY A 77 2.00 2.84 -13.60
CA GLY A 77 2.03 4.25 -14.02
C GLY A 77 3.22 4.66 -14.89
N GLU A 78 3.91 3.73 -15.55
CA GLU A 78 4.88 4.03 -16.63
C GLU A 78 4.27 3.89 -18.04
#